data_AF-A0A521Q111-F1
#
_entry.id   AF-A0A521Q111-F1
#
_cell.length_a   1.000
_cell.length_b   1.000
_cell.length_c   1.000
_cell.angle_alpha   90.00
_cell.angle_beta   90.00
_cell.angle_gamma   90.00
#
_symmetry.space_group_name_H-M   'P 1'
#
loop_
_entity.id
_entity.type
_entity.pdbx_description
1 polymer ?
#
loop_
_entity_poly.entity_id
_entity_poly.type
_entity_poly.pdbx_seq_one_letter_code
_entity_poly.pdbx_strand_id
1 'polypeptide(L)'
;MPPVTCPPRRAGLAMAAAALLAASPAMAAQDEPACLDQRLSATLIRLQPKGSRLTAVIAPTLGGQLVGLQLRRAGKSHELLYRGMDFCPQPGFAGKAMVMWPATGRTFAADPSQGKADKAAGWQWQGKLWPMPIHGFAKNGAWSVVTPPKGA
;
A
#
# COMPACT_ATOMS: atom_id res chain seq x y z
N MET A 1 -53.08 -38.70 28.28
CA MET A 1 -52.09 -39.51 29.02
C MET A 1 -51.49 -40.53 28.05
N PRO A 2 -50.21 -40.92 28.12
CA PRO A 2 -49.05 -40.30 28.77
C PRO A 2 -47.91 -39.97 27.76
N PRO A 3 -46.78 -39.40 28.24
CA PRO A 3 -45.63 -38.98 27.44
C PRO A 3 -44.55 -40.07 27.29
N VAL A 4 -43.65 -39.81 26.33
CA VAL A 4 -42.18 -40.04 26.35
C VAL A 4 -41.65 -41.40 26.81
N THR A 5 -40.88 -42.05 25.92
CA THR A 5 -39.63 -42.70 26.34
C THR A 5 -38.53 -42.51 25.29
N CYS A 6 -37.39 -41.96 25.71
CA CYS A 6 -36.08 -42.42 25.28
C CYS A 6 -35.07 -42.08 26.39
N PRO A 7 -34.34 -43.06 26.96
CA PRO A 7 -33.43 -42.84 28.08
C PRO A 7 -31.97 -42.69 27.57
N PRO A 8 -30.97 -42.54 28.45
CA PRO A 8 -30.07 -41.41 28.46
C PRO A 8 -28.79 -41.64 27.63
N ARG A 9 -28.18 -40.56 27.13
CA ARG A 9 -26.74 -40.57 26.85
C ARG A 9 -26.01 -39.58 27.74
N ARG A 10 -25.22 -40.19 28.61
CA ARG A 10 -24.14 -39.74 29.47
C ARG A 10 -23.54 -38.36 29.13
N ALA A 11 -23.55 -37.53 30.18
CA ALA A 11 -22.42 -36.80 30.75
C ALA A 11 -21.16 -36.58 29.89
N GLY A 12 -20.79 -35.31 29.82
CA GLY A 12 -19.40 -34.89 30.01
C GLY A 12 -18.61 -34.69 28.73
N LEU A 13 -18.50 -33.44 28.32
CA LEU A 13 -17.25 -32.68 28.32
C LEU A 13 -17.59 -31.28 27.79
N ALA A 14 -17.78 -30.32 28.69
CA ALA A 14 -17.67 -28.92 28.31
C ALA A 14 -16.20 -28.67 27.99
N MET A 15 -15.83 -28.76 26.70
CA MET A 15 -14.58 -28.20 26.23
C MET A 15 -14.70 -26.69 26.38
N ALA A 16 -14.07 -26.15 27.42
CA ALA A 16 -13.75 -24.74 27.49
C ALA A 16 -12.79 -24.46 26.33
N ALA A 17 -13.34 -23.99 25.21
CA ALA A 17 -12.54 -23.40 24.15
C ALA A 17 -11.92 -22.12 24.71
N ALA A 18 -10.70 -22.24 25.22
CA ALA A 18 -9.85 -21.10 25.50
C ALA A 18 -9.65 -20.37 24.17
N ALA A 19 -10.40 -19.29 23.97
CA ALA A 19 -10.16 -18.36 22.89
C ALA A 19 -8.76 -17.77 23.11
N LEU A 20 -7.77 -18.31 22.42
CA LEU A 20 -6.52 -17.64 22.17
C LEU A 20 -6.86 -16.38 21.38
N LEU A 21 -7.12 -15.28 22.11
CA LEU A 21 -6.92 -13.94 21.59
C LEU A 21 -5.44 -13.84 21.25
N ALA A 22 -5.08 -14.28 20.04
CA ALA A 22 -3.88 -13.81 19.40
C ALA A 22 -4.02 -12.30 19.37
N ALA A 23 -3.29 -11.62 20.26
CA ALA A 23 -3.06 -10.20 20.13
C ALA A 23 -2.44 -10.05 18.75
N SER A 24 -3.27 -9.61 17.79
CA SER A 24 -2.74 -9.05 16.55
C SER A 24 -1.71 -8.04 17.01
N PRO A 25 -0.44 -8.10 16.56
CA PRO A 25 0.48 -7.04 16.87
C PRO A 25 -0.23 -5.77 16.44
N ALA A 26 -0.54 -4.91 17.42
CA ALA A 26 -1.03 -3.59 17.12
C ALA A 26 -0.08 -3.06 16.06
N MET A 27 -0.61 -2.83 14.87
CA MET A 27 0.13 -2.33 13.74
C MET A 27 0.68 -0.98 14.21
N ALA A 28 1.88 -1.01 14.78
CA ALA A 28 2.44 0.12 15.49
C ALA A 28 2.50 1.20 14.43
N ALA A 29 1.76 2.28 14.64
CA ALA A 29 1.93 3.48 13.86
C ALA A 29 3.43 3.78 13.91
N GLN A 30 4.10 3.68 12.76
CA GLN A 30 5.51 4.04 12.67
C GLN A 30 5.52 5.57 12.77
N ASP A 31 5.66 6.07 14.01
CA ASP A 31 5.57 7.49 14.29
C ASP A 31 6.84 8.24 13.84
N GLU A 32 7.97 7.53 13.73
CA GLU A 32 9.27 8.07 13.31
C GLU A 32 9.74 7.49 11.96
N PRO A 33 10.39 8.31 11.09
CA PRO A 33 10.98 7.81 9.85
C PRO A 33 12.07 6.77 10.10
N ALA A 34 12.07 5.68 9.34
CA ALA A 34 13.07 4.63 9.43
C ALA A 34 13.98 4.62 8.19
N CYS A 35 15.28 4.40 8.38
CA CYS A 35 16.30 4.37 7.31
C CYS A 35 16.29 5.58 6.36
N LEU A 36 15.81 6.74 6.83
CA LEU A 36 15.82 7.98 6.06
C LEU A 36 17.20 8.63 6.15
N ASP A 37 17.95 8.64 5.05
CA ASP A 37 19.23 9.36 4.99
C ASP A 37 19.06 10.87 4.72
N GLN A 38 20.12 11.63 4.95
CA GLN A 38 20.12 13.10 4.79
C GLN A 38 19.87 13.55 3.35
N ARG A 39 20.37 12.81 2.35
CA ARG A 39 20.23 13.18 0.94
C ARG A 39 18.78 13.05 0.50
N LEU A 40 18.13 11.94 0.86
CA LEU A 40 16.73 11.72 0.57
C LEU A 40 15.85 12.71 1.35
N SER A 41 16.13 12.90 2.64
CA SER A 41 15.42 13.86 3.48
C SER A 41 15.39 15.27 2.88
N ALA A 42 16.51 15.74 2.33
CA ALA A 42 16.62 17.05 1.68
C ALA A 42 15.75 17.22 0.42
N THR A 43 15.25 16.12 -0.16
CA THR A 43 14.42 16.15 -1.37
C THR A 43 12.92 15.95 -1.10
N LEU A 44 12.55 15.62 0.14
CA LEU A 44 11.15 15.39 0.49
C LEU A 44 10.37 16.71 0.54
N ILE A 45 9.16 16.70 -0.03
CA ILE A 45 8.22 17.82 0.05
C ILE A 45 7.20 17.48 1.13
N ARG A 46 7.11 18.33 2.17
CA ARG A 46 6.10 18.23 3.21
C ARG A 46 5.02 19.27 2.98
N LEU A 47 3.78 18.81 2.85
CA LEU A 47 2.61 19.64 2.65
C LEU A 47 1.73 19.57 3.89
N GLN A 48 1.61 20.68 4.60
CA GLN A 48 0.69 20.82 5.73
C GLN A 48 0.00 22.19 5.63
N PRO A 49 -1.26 22.24 5.14
CA PRO A 49 -2.02 23.48 5.10
C PRO A 49 -2.17 24.10 6.50
N LYS A 50 -2.24 25.43 6.57
CA LYS A 50 -2.44 26.15 7.85
C LYS A 50 -3.72 25.66 8.53
N GLY A 51 -3.62 25.28 9.81
CA GLY A 51 -4.74 24.74 10.58
C GLY A 51 -5.05 23.26 10.33
N SER A 52 -4.41 22.61 9.35
CA SER A 52 -4.58 21.19 9.07
C SER A 52 -3.92 20.32 10.13
N ARG A 53 -4.60 19.22 10.48
CA ARG A 53 -4.02 18.10 11.23
C ARG A 53 -3.39 17.04 10.32
N LEU A 54 -3.57 17.16 9.01
CA LEU A 54 -3.06 16.24 8.01
C LEU A 54 -1.78 16.80 7.39
N THR A 55 -0.74 15.98 7.32
CA THR A 55 0.52 16.24 6.63
C THR A 55 0.73 15.18 5.56
N ALA A 56 0.97 15.62 4.33
CA ALA A 56 1.39 14.73 3.24
C ALA A 56 2.88 14.90 2.97
N VAL A 57 3.58 13.80 2.69
CA VAL A 57 5.01 13.81 2.36
C VAL A 57 5.22 13.15 1.01
N ILE A 58 5.82 13.88 0.07
CA ILE A 58 6.04 13.45 -1.31
C ILE A 58 7.54 13.31 -1.54
N ALA A 59 7.95 12.26 -2.25
CA ALA A 59 9.33 12.05 -2.67
C ALA A 59 9.44 12.17 -4.21
N PRO A 60 9.76 13.35 -4.75
CA PRO A 60 9.89 13.56 -6.19
C PRO A 60 10.92 12.63 -6.83
N THR A 61 12.05 12.42 -6.15
CA THR A 61 13.16 11.57 -6.61
C THR A 61 12.85 10.07 -6.60
N LEU A 62 11.74 9.65 -6.00
CA LEU A 62 11.30 8.26 -5.89
C LEU A 62 9.95 8.05 -6.60
N GLY A 63 9.88 8.35 -7.90
CA GLY A 63 8.64 8.13 -8.66
C GLY A 63 7.52 9.14 -8.38
N GLY A 64 7.83 10.26 -7.73
CA GLY A 64 6.81 11.22 -7.30
C GLY A 64 5.85 10.65 -6.25
N GLN A 65 6.24 9.58 -5.56
CA GLN A 65 5.36 8.82 -4.68
C GLN A 65 4.99 9.62 -3.41
N LEU A 66 3.78 9.38 -2.90
CA LEU A 66 3.38 9.80 -1.55
C LEU A 66 4.02 8.82 -0.56
N VAL A 67 5.05 9.28 0.15
CA VAL A 67 5.82 8.49 1.11
C VAL A 67 5.31 8.59 2.53
N GLY A 68 4.44 9.55 2.85
CA GLY A 68 3.83 9.67 4.18
C GLY A 68 2.49 10.39 4.10
N LEU A 69 1.53 9.94 4.92
CA LEU A 69 0.25 10.59 5.12
C LEU A 69 -0.07 10.54 6.61
N GLN A 70 0.19 11.64 7.31
CA GLN A 70 0.21 11.67 8.76
C GLN A 70 -0.95 12.48 9.31
N LEU A 71 -1.67 11.93 10.29
CA LEU A 71 -2.77 12.59 10.99
C LEU A 71 -2.38 12.90 12.44
N ARG A 72 -2.43 14.18 12.82
CA ARG A 72 -2.21 14.62 14.19
C ARG A 72 -3.48 14.48 15.04
N ARG A 73 -3.46 13.63 16.06
CA ARG A 73 -4.56 13.42 17.03
C ARG A 73 -4.00 13.35 18.45
N ALA A 74 -4.65 14.05 19.39
CA ALA A 74 -4.23 14.08 20.81
C ALA A 74 -2.73 14.39 21.01
N GLY A 75 -2.19 15.34 20.25
CA GLY A 75 -0.78 15.74 20.31
C GLY A 75 0.20 14.78 19.63
N LYS A 76 -0.26 13.63 19.13
CA LYS A 76 0.57 12.63 18.44
C LYS A 76 0.34 12.64 16.94
N SER A 77 1.39 12.39 16.17
CA SER A 77 1.30 12.14 14.73
C SER A 77 1.08 10.65 14.51
N HIS A 78 0.20 10.28 13.59
CA HIS A 78 -0.05 8.88 13.24
C HIS A 78 0.09 8.71 11.73
N GLU A 79 0.96 7.80 11.30
CA GLU A 79 1.09 7.43 9.90
C GLU A 79 -0.12 6.60 9.43
N LEU A 80 -0.70 6.97 8.29
CA LEU A 80 -1.87 6.32 7.70
C LEU A 80 -1.49 5.40 6.53
N LEU A 81 -0.32 5.58 5.93
CA LEU A 81 0.16 4.68 4.87
C LEU A 81 0.83 3.45 5.46
N TYR A 82 0.55 2.29 4.86
CA TYR A 82 1.35 1.10 5.13
C TYR A 82 2.82 1.38 4.79
N ARG A 83 3.68 1.29 5.82
CA ARG A 83 5.12 1.60 5.75
C ARG A 83 5.41 3.02 5.23
N GLY A 84 4.54 3.98 5.56
CA GLY A 84 4.84 5.39 5.33
C GLY A 84 6.05 5.81 6.16
N MET A 85 6.88 6.70 5.60
CA MET A 85 8.13 7.21 6.19
C MET A 85 9.19 6.16 6.56
N ASP A 86 8.97 4.88 6.26
CA ASP A 86 9.94 3.79 6.36
C ASP A 86 10.65 3.57 5.02
N PHE A 87 11.93 3.93 4.95
CA PHE A 87 12.78 3.82 3.77
C PHE A 87 13.73 2.62 3.82
N CYS A 88 13.57 1.72 4.80
CA CYS A 88 14.43 0.55 4.90
C CYS A 88 14.19 -0.36 3.68
N PRO A 89 15.23 -0.99 3.11
CA PRO A 89 15.07 -1.87 1.95
C PRO A 89 14.04 -2.97 2.21
N GLN A 90 13.12 -3.18 1.26
CA GLN A 90 12.07 -4.21 1.34
C GLN A 90 12.05 -5.07 0.08
N PRO A 91 11.87 -6.40 0.20
CA PRO A 91 11.54 -7.23 -0.94
C PRO A 91 10.09 -6.97 -1.38
N GLY A 92 9.85 -6.95 -2.70
CA GLY A 92 8.51 -6.77 -3.26
C GLY A 92 7.95 -5.36 -3.06
N PHE A 93 6.67 -5.25 -2.70
CA PHE A 93 6.00 -3.96 -2.53
C PHE A 93 6.38 -3.31 -1.19
N ALA A 94 7.08 -2.18 -1.25
CA ALA A 94 7.59 -1.45 -0.09
C ALA A 94 6.55 -0.56 0.62
N GLY A 95 5.25 -0.73 0.34
CA GLY A 95 4.19 0.15 0.81
C GLY A 95 4.14 1.49 0.06
N LYS A 96 3.60 2.53 0.72
CA LYS A 96 3.45 3.90 0.17
C LYS A 96 2.49 3.97 -1.02
N ALA A 97 2.24 5.17 -1.56
CA ALA A 97 1.39 5.34 -2.73
C ALA A 97 2.23 5.78 -3.95
N MET A 98 2.45 4.85 -4.88
CA MET A 98 3.21 5.06 -6.11
C MET A 98 2.34 5.65 -7.23
N VAL A 99 2.94 6.46 -8.10
CA VAL A 99 2.28 6.90 -9.34
C VAL A 99 2.34 5.77 -10.38
N MET A 100 1.18 5.21 -10.70
CA MET A 100 1.05 4.12 -11.68
C MET A 100 0.65 4.69 -13.04
N TRP A 101 1.61 4.74 -13.96
CA TRP A 101 1.41 5.28 -15.30
C TRP A 101 2.42 4.68 -16.30
N PRO A 102 2.03 4.41 -17.55
CA PRO A 102 0.70 4.62 -18.15
C PRO A 102 -0.30 3.48 -17.91
N ALA A 103 0.02 2.53 -17.03
CA ALA A 103 -0.84 1.39 -16.74
C ALA A 103 -0.97 1.15 -15.24
N THR A 104 -2.13 0.62 -14.84
CA THR A 104 -2.41 0.11 -13.49
C THR A 104 -2.59 -1.41 -13.56
N GLY A 105 -1.71 -2.15 -12.88
CA GLY A 105 -1.70 -3.60 -12.92
C GLY A 105 -0.90 -4.16 -14.10
N ARG A 106 -1.22 -5.38 -14.53
CA ARG A 106 -0.59 -6.02 -15.69
C ARG A 106 -1.31 -5.59 -16.95
N THR A 107 -0.55 -5.32 -18.01
CA THR A 107 -1.09 -5.08 -19.34
C THR A 107 -0.78 -6.29 -20.21
N PHE A 108 -1.79 -6.82 -20.90
CA PHE A 108 -1.63 -7.98 -21.77
C PHE A 108 -2.04 -7.64 -23.20
N ALA A 109 -1.17 -7.98 -24.14
CA ALA A 109 -1.36 -7.82 -25.58
C ALA A 109 -2.18 -8.96 -26.21
N ALA A 110 -2.45 -10.02 -25.45
CA ALA A 110 -3.26 -11.18 -25.82
C ALA A 110 -3.94 -11.74 -24.57
N ASP A 111 -4.98 -12.55 -24.74
CA ASP A 111 -5.72 -13.14 -23.61
C ASP A 111 -4.79 -13.97 -22.70
N PRO A 112 -4.61 -13.58 -21.43
CA PRO A 112 -3.76 -14.31 -20.51
C PRO A 112 -4.33 -15.68 -20.10
N SER A 113 -5.64 -15.94 -20.29
CA SER A 113 -6.29 -17.21 -19.98
C SER A 113 -5.78 -18.38 -20.83
N GLN A 114 -5.18 -18.08 -21.99
CA GLN A 114 -4.62 -19.08 -22.91
C GLN A 114 -3.19 -19.52 -22.56
N GLY A 115 -2.73 -19.27 -21.32
CA GLY A 115 -1.46 -19.80 -20.79
C GLY A 115 -0.19 -19.14 -21.33
N LYS A 116 -0.30 -18.02 -22.06
CA LYS A 116 0.84 -17.27 -22.63
C LYS A 116 1.06 -15.89 -21.97
N ALA A 117 0.44 -15.66 -20.81
CA ALA A 117 0.34 -14.35 -20.15
C ALA A 117 1.70 -13.62 -19.99
N ASP A 118 2.75 -14.34 -19.60
CA ASP A 118 4.07 -13.74 -19.36
C ASP A 118 4.78 -13.28 -20.64
N LYS A 119 4.52 -13.94 -21.78
CA LYS A 119 5.08 -13.59 -23.09
C LYS A 119 4.28 -12.49 -23.81
N ALA A 120 3.09 -12.18 -23.30
CA ALA A 120 2.20 -11.17 -23.87
C ALA A 120 2.12 -9.89 -23.03
N ALA A 121 3.00 -9.70 -22.02
CA ALA A 121 2.99 -8.48 -21.20
C ALA A 121 3.33 -7.24 -22.05
N GLY A 122 2.38 -6.33 -22.21
CA GLY A 122 2.50 -5.22 -23.15
C GLY A 122 1.19 -4.87 -23.85
N TRP A 123 1.31 -4.09 -24.93
CA TRP A 123 0.21 -3.70 -25.81
C TRP A 123 0.66 -3.76 -27.26
N GLN A 124 -0.28 -3.96 -28.19
CA GLN A 124 0.02 -3.97 -29.63
C GLN A 124 -0.32 -2.63 -30.26
N TRP A 125 0.54 -2.16 -31.15
CA TRP A 125 0.31 -0.95 -31.92
C TRP A 125 1.03 -1.02 -33.25
N GLN A 126 0.29 -0.79 -34.34
CA GLN A 126 0.79 -0.84 -35.72
C GLN A 126 1.56 -2.14 -36.02
N GLY A 127 1.00 -3.28 -35.59
CA GLY A 127 1.61 -4.60 -35.79
C GLY A 127 2.83 -4.89 -34.90
N LYS A 128 3.21 -3.98 -34.00
CA LYS A 128 4.32 -4.15 -33.08
C LYS A 128 3.84 -4.40 -31.65
N LEU A 129 4.49 -5.34 -30.96
CA LEU A 129 4.33 -5.53 -29.52
C LEU A 129 5.23 -4.56 -28.76
N TRP A 130 4.64 -3.80 -27.85
CA TRP A 130 5.32 -2.86 -26.96
C TRP A 130 5.29 -3.40 -25.53
N PRO A 131 6.45 -3.66 -24.90
CA PRO A 131 6.48 -4.18 -23.54
C PRO A 131 5.95 -3.14 -22.55
N MET A 132 5.23 -3.61 -21.53
CA MET A 132 4.74 -2.76 -20.44
C MET A 132 5.00 -3.46 -19.10
N PRO A 133 5.83 -2.88 -18.21
CA PRO A 133 5.99 -3.41 -16.87
C PRO A 133 4.70 -3.27 -16.06
N ILE A 134 4.54 -4.11 -15.03
CA ILE A 134 3.41 -4.02 -14.10
C ILE A 134 3.37 -2.62 -13.45
N HIS A 135 2.19 -2.00 -13.45
CA HIS A 135 1.95 -0.63 -12.99
C HIS A 135 2.69 0.47 -13.77
N GLY A 136 3.11 0.17 -15.00
CA GLY A 136 3.86 1.10 -15.84
C GLY A 136 5.24 1.44 -15.28
N PHE A 137 5.82 2.56 -15.74
CA PHE A 137 7.21 2.91 -15.48
C PHE A 137 7.39 4.23 -14.73
N ALA A 138 6.35 5.06 -14.60
CA ALA A 138 6.48 6.39 -13.99
C ALA A 138 6.95 6.36 -12.52
N LYS A 139 6.57 5.32 -11.77
CA LYS A 139 7.03 5.04 -10.41
C LYS A 139 8.56 4.86 -10.25
N ASN A 140 9.28 4.63 -11.35
CA ASN A 140 10.73 4.40 -11.33
C ASN A 140 11.54 5.66 -11.65
N GLY A 141 10.89 6.73 -12.12
CA GLY A 141 11.58 7.95 -12.57
C GLY A 141 11.71 9.00 -11.47
N ALA A 142 12.70 9.88 -11.58
CA ALA A 142 12.72 11.11 -10.79
C ALA A 142 11.80 12.16 -11.44
N TRP A 143 11.00 12.83 -10.61
CA TRP A 143 10.08 13.88 -11.02
C TRP A 143 10.65 15.25 -10.69
N SER A 144 10.42 16.22 -11.57
CA SER A 144 10.75 17.62 -11.33
C SER A 144 9.54 18.36 -10.76
N VAL A 145 9.78 19.18 -9.74
CA VAL A 145 8.76 20.09 -9.21
C VAL A 145 8.65 21.26 -10.18
N VAL A 146 7.44 21.51 -10.67
CA VAL A 146 7.13 22.66 -11.52
C VAL A 146 6.14 23.57 -10.83
N THR A 147 6.27 24.87 -11.04
CA THR A 147 5.24 25.83 -10.60
C THR A 147 4.06 25.73 -11.55
N PRO A 148 2.82 25.54 -11.04
CA PRO A 148 1.64 25.60 -11.89
C PRO A 148 1.57 26.97 -12.59
N PRO A 149 1.11 27.04 -13.86
CA PRO A 149 0.86 28.33 -14.50
C PRO A 149 -0.15 29.13 -13.67
N LYS A 150 0.07 30.44 -13.54
CA LYS A 150 -0.86 31.32 -12.82
C LYS A 150 -2.24 31.26 -13.50
N GLY A 151 -3.27 30.84 -12.76
CA GLY A 151 -4.67 30.86 -13.21
C GLY A 151 -5.26 29.54 -13.69
N ALA A 152 -4.66 28.40 -13.32
CA ALA A 152 -5.32 27.08 -13.42
C ALA A 152 -6.34 26.87 -12.29
#